data_AF-A0A838NQ91-F1
#
_entry.id   AF-A0A838NQ91-F1
#
_cell.length_a   1.000
_cell.length_b   1.000
_cell.length_c   1.000
_cell.angle_alpha   90.00
_cell.angle_beta   90.00
_cell.angle_gamma   90.00
#
_symmetry.space_group_name_H-M   'P 1'
#
loop_
_entity.id
_entity.type
_entity.pdbx_description
1 polymer ?
#
loop_
_entity_poly.entity_id
_entity_poly.type
_entity_poly.pdbx_seq_one_letter_code
_entity_poly.pdbx_strand_id
1 'polypeptide(L)'
;MSAKSTTKPRRRAARSRDPKRGKADLDRIRRVSEAEIRRTSPPELEELPADFWDDAVVVVPDSKVPISLRVDSDVLAWFRARGPRYQSRINAVLRSYMKGIGREPRTKPRVLK
;
A
#
# COMPACT_ATOMS: atom_id res chain seq x y z
N MET A 1 50.63 -7.48 -34.55
CA MET A 1 50.08 -7.50 -33.18
C MET A 1 49.24 -6.25 -32.98
N SER A 2 47.92 -6.36 -32.78
CA SER A 2 47.07 -5.20 -32.49
C SER A 2 45.91 -5.61 -31.59
N ALA A 3 45.85 -5.02 -30.40
CA ALA A 3 44.91 -5.35 -29.35
C ALA A 3 43.53 -4.72 -29.63
N LYS A 4 42.47 -5.53 -29.61
CA LYS A 4 41.09 -5.05 -29.73
C LYS A 4 40.62 -4.54 -28.37
N SER A 5 40.35 -3.23 -28.27
CA SER A 5 39.68 -2.60 -27.13
C SER A 5 38.21 -3.03 -27.08
N THR A 6 37.79 -3.69 -26.00
CA THR A 6 36.39 -4.05 -25.74
C THR A 6 35.85 -3.19 -24.60
N THR A 7 35.18 -2.10 -24.94
CA THR A 7 34.45 -1.28 -23.96
C THR A 7 33.14 -1.96 -23.60
N LYS A 8 33.03 -2.46 -22.36
CA LYS A 8 31.82 -3.10 -21.81
C LYS A 8 30.74 -2.04 -21.52
N PRO A 9 29.48 -2.21 -21.96
CA PRO A 9 28.45 -1.20 -21.71
C PRO A 9 28.06 -1.19 -20.24
N ARG A 10 28.06 -0.01 -19.60
CA ARG A 10 27.56 0.20 -18.23
C ARG A 10 26.04 -0.04 -18.22
N ARG A 11 25.60 -1.14 -17.60
CA ARG A 11 24.17 -1.38 -17.30
C ARG A 11 23.67 -0.21 -16.44
N ARG A 12 22.68 0.53 -16.95
CA ARG A 12 21.92 1.52 -16.15
C ARG A 12 21.29 0.77 -14.98
N ALA A 13 21.60 1.19 -13.76
CA ALA A 13 21.02 0.62 -12.55
C ALA A 13 19.48 0.67 -12.65
N ALA A 14 18.84 -0.49 -12.59
CA ALA A 14 17.39 -0.58 -12.52
C ALA A 14 16.94 0.11 -11.23
N ARG A 15 16.08 1.13 -11.36
CA ARG A 15 15.50 1.82 -10.20
C ARG A 15 14.81 0.79 -9.31
N SER A 16 15.15 0.77 -8.03
CA SER A 16 14.56 -0.13 -7.03
C SER A 16 13.04 0.02 -7.04
N ARG A 17 12.32 -1.06 -7.32
CA ARG A 17 10.84 -1.13 -7.29
C ARG A 17 10.28 -1.31 -5.88
N ASP A 18 11.12 -1.23 -4.84
CA ASP A 18 10.67 -1.37 -3.47
C ASP A 18 9.95 -0.10 -3.00
N PRO A 19 8.63 -0.15 -2.73
CA PRO A 19 7.90 1.00 -2.24
C PRO A 19 8.33 1.26 -0.78
N LYS A 20 9.24 2.21 -0.60
CA LYS A 20 9.59 2.76 0.71
C LYS A 20 8.37 3.53 1.23
N ARG A 21 7.72 2.99 2.27
CA ARG A 21 6.73 3.64 3.16
C ARG A 21 5.93 4.80 2.55
N GLY A 22 4.70 4.53 2.10
CA GLY A 22 3.55 5.43 2.30
C GLY A 22 3.65 6.89 1.85
N LYS A 23 4.54 7.25 0.94
CA LYS A 23 4.46 8.54 0.25
C LYS A 23 4.25 8.24 -1.22
N ALA A 24 3.03 8.47 -1.69
CA ALA A 24 2.82 8.65 -3.11
C ALA A 24 3.87 9.65 -3.62
N ASP A 25 4.43 9.42 -4.81
CA ASP A 25 5.35 10.36 -5.44
C ASP A 25 4.55 11.58 -5.88
N LEU A 26 4.34 12.52 -4.94
CA LEU A 26 3.48 13.69 -5.14
C LEU A 26 4.06 14.60 -6.24
N ASP A 27 5.38 14.67 -6.36
CA ASP A 27 6.05 15.45 -7.40
C ASP A 27 5.84 14.84 -8.78
N ARG A 28 5.78 13.51 -8.89
CA ARG A 28 5.35 12.84 -10.12
C ARG A 28 3.88 13.13 -10.40
N ILE A 29 2.99 12.94 -9.42
CA ILE A 29 1.54 13.11 -9.60
C ILE A 29 1.20 14.54 -10.05
N ARG A 30 1.80 15.56 -9.42
CA ARG A 30 1.62 16.97 -9.77
C ARG A 30 2.12 17.33 -11.18
N ARG A 31 2.98 16.52 -11.77
CA ARG A 31 3.49 16.71 -13.14
C ARG A 31 2.69 15.95 -14.20
N VAL A 32 1.75 15.09 -13.80
CA VAL A 32 0.87 14.42 -14.77
C VAL A 32 -0.04 15.46 -15.40
N SER A 33 -0.10 15.49 -16.73
CA SER A 33 -0.95 16.42 -17.46
C SER A 33 -2.40 15.95 -17.48
N GLU A 34 -3.33 16.89 -17.65
CA GLU A 34 -4.76 16.59 -17.76
C GLU A 34 -5.09 15.63 -18.90
N ALA A 35 -4.36 15.74 -20.02
CA ALA A 35 -4.51 14.85 -21.16
C ALA A 35 -4.09 13.40 -20.84
N GLU A 36 -3.05 13.23 -20.02
CA GLU A 36 -2.61 11.92 -19.58
C GLU A 36 -3.55 11.32 -18.54
N ILE A 37 -4.14 12.14 -17.66
CA ILE A 37 -5.20 11.73 -16.73
C ILE A 37 -6.42 11.25 -17.51
N ARG A 38 -6.96 12.06 -18.43
CA ARG A 38 -8.13 11.67 -19.25
C ARG A 38 -7.92 10.37 -20.03
N ARG A 39 -6.70 10.12 -20.52
CA ARG A 39 -6.39 8.87 -21.26
C ARG A 39 -6.46 7.62 -20.38
N THR A 40 -6.20 7.73 -19.08
CA THR A 40 -6.15 6.59 -18.16
C THR A 40 -7.31 6.53 -17.18
N SER A 41 -8.10 7.60 -17.07
CA SER A 41 -9.29 7.65 -16.24
C SER A 41 -10.39 6.73 -16.80
N PRO A 42 -11.07 5.96 -15.93
CA PRO A 42 -12.32 5.30 -16.28
C PRO A 42 -13.40 6.33 -16.66
N PRO A 43 -14.32 6.00 -17.60
CA PRO A 43 -15.42 6.89 -18.00
C PRO A 43 -16.29 7.34 -16.81
N GLU A 44 -16.44 6.48 -15.81
CA GLU A 44 -17.19 6.72 -14.58
C GLU A 44 -16.67 7.90 -13.73
N LEU A 45 -15.43 8.35 -13.98
CA LEU A 45 -14.75 9.39 -13.21
C LEU A 45 -14.51 10.69 -14.01
N GLU A 46 -14.96 10.79 -15.27
CA GLU A 46 -14.68 11.95 -16.13
C GLU A 46 -15.41 13.22 -15.68
N GLU A 47 -16.61 13.09 -15.12
CA GLU A 47 -17.49 14.21 -14.76
C GLU A 47 -18.15 13.98 -13.39
N LEU A 48 -17.33 13.85 -12.35
CA LEU A 48 -17.86 13.76 -10.99
C LEU A 48 -18.60 15.06 -10.62
N PRO A 49 -19.80 14.97 -10.00
CA PRO A 49 -20.51 16.12 -9.47
C PRO A 49 -19.64 16.93 -8.48
N ALA A 50 -19.89 18.24 -8.40
CA ALA A 50 -19.12 19.13 -7.53
C ALA A 50 -19.24 18.76 -6.04
N ASP A 51 -20.39 18.18 -5.65
CA ASP A 51 -20.75 17.70 -4.32
C ASP A 51 -20.31 16.26 -4.03
N PHE A 52 -19.63 15.59 -4.97
CA PHE A 52 -19.21 14.18 -4.83
C PHE A 52 -18.44 13.90 -3.53
N TRP A 53 -17.70 14.88 -3.02
CA TRP A 53 -16.88 14.75 -1.81
C TRP A 53 -17.53 15.31 -0.55
N ASP A 54 -18.74 15.87 -0.60
CA ASP A 54 -19.37 16.56 0.53
C ASP A 54 -19.61 15.62 1.72
N ASP A 55 -19.98 14.37 1.46
CA ASP A 55 -20.21 13.34 2.47
C ASP A 55 -19.00 12.43 2.73
N ALA A 56 -17.82 12.78 2.21
CA ALA A 56 -16.64 11.94 2.31
C ALA A 56 -16.12 11.87 3.75
N VAL A 57 -16.18 10.68 4.35
CA VAL A 57 -15.65 10.45 5.70
C VAL A 57 -14.15 10.20 5.66
N VAL A 58 -13.37 11.07 6.32
CA VAL A 58 -11.93 10.84 6.51
C VAL A 58 -11.74 9.65 7.45
N VAL A 59 -11.32 8.52 6.88
CA VAL A 59 -10.96 7.32 7.66
C VAL A 59 -9.49 7.41 8.07
N VAL A 60 -9.24 7.77 9.33
CA VAL A 60 -7.90 7.70 9.91
C VAL A 60 -7.64 6.25 10.33
N PRO A 61 -6.64 5.55 9.75
CA PRO A 61 -6.36 4.19 10.14
C PRO A 61 -5.82 4.14 11.58
N ASP A 62 -6.38 3.26 12.40
CA ASP A 62 -5.86 3.03 13.75
C ASP A 62 -4.39 2.60 13.73
N SER A 63 -3.62 3.19 14.63
CA SER A 63 -2.23 2.80 14.84
C SER A 63 -2.16 1.35 15.32
N LYS A 64 -1.44 0.50 14.58
CA LYS A 64 -1.18 -0.87 14.99
C LYS A 64 -0.31 -0.87 16.25
N VAL A 65 -0.77 -1.54 17.29
CA VAL A 65 0.03 -1.73 18.52
C VAL A 65 1.05 -2.83 18.27
N PRO A 66 2.36 -2.58 18.44
CA PRO A 66 3.38 -3.62 18.32
C PRO A 66 3.25 -4.58 19.51
N ILE A 67 3.00 -5.85 19.23
CA ILE A 67 2.93 -6.91 20.24
C ILE A 67 3.88 -8.06 19.87
N SER A 68 4.35 -8.77 20.88
CA SER A 68 5.01 -10.06 20.70
C SER A 68 3.97 -11.18 20.79
N LEU A 69 3.79 -11.93 19.70
CA LEU A 69 2.85 -13.05 19.60
C LEU A 69 3.59 -14.29 19.11
N ARG A 70 3.36 -15.43 19.76
CA ARG A 70 3.86 -16.73 19.28
C ARG A 70 2.88 -17.27 18.24
N VAL A 71 3.42 -17.70 17.11
CA VAL A 71 2.67 -18.29 15.99
C VAL A 71 3.41 -19.56 15.59
N ASP A 72 2.67 -20.62 15.29
CA ASP A 72 3.27 -21.88 14.85
C ASP A 72 4.09 -21.71 13.56
N SER A 73 5.13 -22.53 13.43
CA SER A 73 6.14 -22.39 12.38
C SER A 73 5.57 -22.61 10.98
N ASP A 74 4.66 -23.56 10.84
CA ASP A 74 3.94 -23.90 9.62
C ASP A 74 3.00 -22.77 9.17
N VAL A 75 2.24 -22.20 10.10
CA VAL A 75 1.36 -21.05 9.86
C VAL A 75 2.19 -19.85 9.40
N LEU A 76 3.30 -19.56 10.09
CA LEU A 76 4.17 -18.46 9.71
C LEU A 76 4.81 -18.68 8.32
N ALA A 77 5.25 -19.91 8.03
CA ALA A 77 5.81 -20.29 6.73
C ALA A 77 4.79 -20.09 5.60
N TRP A 78 3.55 -20.53 5.79
CA TRP A 78 2.47 -20.38 4.82
C TRP A 78 2.17 -18.91 4.50
N PHE A 79 2.12 -18.03 5.51
CA PHE A 79 1.89 -16.61 5.30
C PHE A 79 3.06 -15.91 4.59
N ARG A 80 4.30 -16.34 4.88
CA ARG A 80 5.52 -15.83 4.22
C ARG A 80 5.64 -16.26 2.77
N ALA A 81 5.24 -17.49 2.44
CA ALA A 81 5.27 -18.02 1.07
C ALA A 81 4.44 -17.17 0.09
N ARG A 82 3.40 -16.49 0.59
CA ARG A 82 2.52 -15.59 -0.19
C ARG A 82 3.13 -14.22 -0.48
N GLY A 83 4.40 -14.01 -0.11
CA GLY A 83 5.17 -12.81 -0.43
C GLY A 83 5.15 -11.74 0.68
N PRO A 84 5.65 -10.53 0.37
CA PRO A 84 5.84 -9.46 1.35
C PRO A 84 4.53 -9.03 2.01
N ARG A 85 4.61 -8.36 3.16
CA ARG A 85 3.46 -7.92 3.99
C ARG A 85 2.66 -9.05 4.66
N TYR A 86 3.27 -10.22 4.87
CA TYR A 86 2.64 -11.36 5.54
C TYR A 86 2.03 -10.99 6.92
N GLN A 87 2.69 -10.13 7.71
CA GLN A 87 2.14 -9.63 8.98
C GLN A 87 0.81 -8.86 8.81
N SER A 88 0.66 -8.11 7.72
CA SER A 88 -0.59 -7.40 7.44
C SER A 88 -1.71 -8.36 7.04
N ARG A 89 -1.37 -9.47 6.35
CA ARG A 89 -2.34 -10.55 6.06
C ARG A 89 -2.77 -11.28 7.33
N ILE A 90 -1.84 -11.59 8.23
CA ILE A 90 -2.16 -12.17 9.55
C ILE A 90 -3.18 -11.28 10.26
N ASN A 91 -2.89 -9.97 10.35
CA ASN A 91 -3.81 -9.04 11.00
C ASN A 91 -5.18 -8.94 10.30
N ALA A 92 -5.24 -9.05 8.97
CA ALA A 92 -6.52 -9.06 8.24
C ALA A 92 -7.37 -10.29 8.58
N VAL A 93 -6.75 -11.47 8.70
CA VAL A 93 -7.43 -12.70 9.14
C VAL A 93 -7.97 -12.55 10.56
N LEU A 94 -7.16 -12.03 11.48
CA LEU A 94 -7.59 -11.77 12.87
C LEU A 94 -8.79 -10.80 12.92
N ARG A 95 -8.80 -9.74 12.10
CA ARG A 95 -9.95 -8.83 12.01
C ARG A 95 -11.19 -9.53 11.45
N SER A 96 -11.04 -10.35 10.42
CA SER A 96 -12.16 -11.11 9.84
C SER A 96 -12.79 -12.04 10.87
N TYR A 97 -11.95 -12.77 11.60
CA TYR A 97 -12.38 -13.63 12.71
C TYR A 97 -13.12 -12.84 13.80
N MET A 98 -12.57 -11.70 14.24
CA MET A 98 -13.21 -10.80 15.21
C MET A 98 -14.61 -10.35 14.75
N LYS A 99 -14.75 -9.92 13.49
CA LYS A 99 -16.03 -9.50 12.91
C LYS A 99 -17.06 -10.63 12.87
N GLY A 100 -16.63 -11.84 12.49
CA GLY A 100 -17.52 -13.00 12.42
C GLY A 100 -18.10 -13.43 13.77
N ILE A 101 -17.41 -13.11 14.88
CA ILE A 101 -17.85 -13.44 16.24
C ILE A 101 -18.84 -12.38 16.80
N GLY A 102 -19.10 -11.29 16.06
CA GLY A 102 -20.00 -10.22 16.50
C GLY A 102 -19.49 -9.42 17.71
N ARG A 103 -18.22 -9.59 18.09
CA ARG A 103 -17.58 -8.76 19.12
C ARG A 103 -17.10 -7.48 18.47
N GLU A 104 -17.94 -6.46 18.55
CA GLU A 104 -17.49 -5.12 18.26
C GLU A 104 -16.47 -4.72 19.34
N PRO A 105 -15.25 -4.30 18.95
CA PRO A 105 -14.28 -3.86 19.92
C PRO A 105 -14.86 -2.63 20.63
N ARG A 106 -14.84 -2.64 21.97
CA ARG A 106 -15.14 -1.44 22.76
C ARG A 106 -14.05 -0.40 22.50
N THR A 107 -14.12 0.29 21.38
CA THR A 107 -13.25 1.40 21.03
C THR A 107 -13.66 2.59 21.89
N LYS A 108 -12.85 2.91 22.90
CA LYS A 108 -13.04 4.17 23.63
C LYS A 108 -12.88 5.32 22.64
N PRO A 109 -13.81 6.29 22.60
CA PRO A 109 -13.69 7.44 21.71
C PRO A 109 -12.38 8.18 22.03
N ARG A 110 -11.57 8.39 20.99
CA ARG A 110 -10.28 9.06 21.12
C ARG A 110 -10.55 10.56 21.17
N VAL A 111 -10.47 11.16 22.36
CA VAL A 111 -10.54 12.61 22.53
C VAL A 111 -9.36 13.22 21.77
N LEU A 112 -9.65 13.95 20.70
CA LEU A 112 -8.68 14.80 20.02
C LEU A 112 -8.42 15.99 20.95
N LYS A 113 -7.19 16.13 21.43
CA LYS A 113 -6.71 17.36 22.09
C LYS A 113 -6.19 18.33 21.04
#